data_AF-A0A662YBD6-F1
#
_entry.id   AF-A0A662YBD6-F1
#
_cell.length_a   1.000
_cell.length_b   1.000
_cell.length_c   1.000
_cell.angle_alpha   90.00
_cell.angle_beta   90.00
_cell.angle_gamma   90.00
#
_symmetry.space_group_name_H-M   'P 1'
#
loop_
_entity.id
_entity.type
_entity.pdbx_description
1 polymer ?
#
loop_
_entity_poly.entity_id
_entity_poly.type
_entity_poly.pdbx_seq_one_letter_code
_entity_poly.pdbx_strand_id
1 'polypeptide(L)'
;MASSPEAPVVDIVDMMEEERGEAGTRKDASARAKFDAFLNKHVERGSTMMSLSKSDVTEEMMGKFLSYMTQSLKVNTASNYLASVKRQLIQQTGTTIFDHDAFYQRCRRRLTRVFYKEAERTGKLLEQQAPPMTLADLALLAKALFAANTPRSLMERSLLVFQWVSLGRSSDVAGM
;
A
#
# COMPACT_ATOMS: atom_id res chain seq x y z
N MET A 1 3.51 -0.42 -52.78
CA MET A 1 3.14 -1.29 -51.64
C MET A 1 4.19 -1.09 -50.56
N ALA A 2 3.91 -0.28 -49.55
CA ALA A 2 4.83 -0.04 -48.43
C ALA A 2 4.39 -0.93 -47.26
N SER A 3 5.28 -1.82 -46.82
CA SER A 3 5.09 -2.64 -45.63
C SER A 3 5.11 -1.74 -44.39
N SER A 4 4.06 -1.81 -43.57
CA SER A 4 4.05 -1.18 -42.24
C SER A 4 5.10 -1.84 -41.35
N PRO A 5 5.89 -1.08 -40.58
CA PRO A 5 6.73 -1.65 -39.54
C PRO A 5 5.85 -2.18 -38.42
N GLU A 6 5.89 -3.49 -38.20
CA GLU A 6 5.31 -4.16 -37.03
C GLU A 6 5.94 -3.58 -35.76
N ALA A 7 5.10 -3.02 -34.89
CA ALA A 7 5.55 -2.60 -33.57
C ALA A 7 6.03 -3.84 -32.80
N PRO A 8 7.17 -3.76 -32.08
CA PRO A 8 7.65 -4.90 -31.31
C PRO A 8 6.62 -5.24 -30.24
N VAL A 9 6.12 -6.48 -30.29
CA VAL A 9 5.31 -7.06 -29.23
C VAL A 9 6.21 -7.18 -28.01
N VAL A 10 6.05 -6.25 -27.07
CA VAL A 10 6.71 -6.33 -25.76
C VAL A 10 6.21 -7.60 -25.09
N ASP A 11 7.13 -8.53 -24.88
CA ASP A 11 6.86 -9.84 -24.32
C ASP A 11 6.32 -9.64 -22.89
N ILE A 12 5.05 -9.97 -22.67
CA ILE A 12 4.32 -9.75 -21.40
C ILE A 12 5.03 -10.42 -20.21
N VAL A 13 5.88 -11.40 -20.49
CA VAL A 13 6.70 -12.13 -19.52
C VAL A 13 7.72 -11.21 -18.82
N ASP A 14 8.29 -10.22 -19.52
CA ASP A 14 9.36 -9.36 -18.99
C ASP A 14 8.84 -8.37 -17.92
N MET A 15 7.53 -8.05 -17.96
CA MET A 15 6.88 -7.19 -16.94
C MET A 15 6.61 -7.92 -15.61
N MET A 16 6.68 -9.25 -15.58
CA MET A 16 6.43 -10.03 -14.35
C MET A 16 7.71 -10.25 -13.52
N GLU A 17 8.88 -10.08 -14.12
CA GLU A 17 10.18 -10.21 -13.44
C GLU A 17 10.78 -8.88 -12.99
N GLU A 18 10.12 -7.75 -13.25
CA GLU A 18 10.53 -6.46 -12.66
C GLU A 18 10.52 -6.57 -11.13
N GLU A 19 11.73 -6.57 -10.56
CA GLU A 19 11.93 -6.37 -9.13
C GLU A 19 11.04 -5.21 -8.68
N ARG A 20 10.26 -5.45 -7.61
CA ARG A 20 9.35 -4.42 -7.08
C ARG A 20 10.11 -3.10 -6.97
N GLY A 21 9.64 -2.07 -7.66
CA GLY A 21 10.22 -0.72 -7.55
C GLY A 21 10.31 -0.25 -6.09
N GLU A 22 11.18 0.73 -5.81
CA GLU A 22 11.54 1.15 -4.45
C GLU A 22 10.35 1.43 -3.51
N ALA A 23 9.23 1.90 -4.05
CA ALA A 23 8.01 2.13 -3.27
C ALA A 23 7.40 0.81 -2.74
N GLY A 24 7.50 -0.28 -3.51
CA GLY A 24 7.07 -1.62 -3.13
C GLY A 24 7.95 -2.22 -2.03
N THR A 25 9.27 -2.08 -2.15
CA THR A 25 10.23 -2.58 -1.14
C THR A 25 10.08 -1.85 0.20
N ARG A 26 9.87 -0.53 0.19
CA ARG A 26 9.58 0.25 1.42
C ARG A 26 8.29 -0.18 2.12
N LYS A 27 7.23 -0.49 1.35
CA LYS A 27 5.97 -1.00 1.90
C LYS A 27 6.15 -2.39 2.53
N ASP A 28 6.97 -3.24 1.91
CA ASP A 28 7.28 -4.57 2.44
C ASP A 28 8.09 -4.52 3.73
N ALA A 29 9.08 -3.62 3.79
CA ALA A 29 9.86 -3.37 5.01
C ALA A 29 8.95 -2.86 6.14
N SER A 30 8.03 -1.95 5.84
CA SER A 30 7.08 -1.42 6.83
C SER A 30 6.13 -2.51 7.35
N ALA A 31 5.60 -3.35 6.46
CA ALA A 31 4.76 -4.48 6.83
C ALA A 31 5.52 -5.50 7.69
N ARG A 32 6.78 -5.81 7.32
CA ARG A 32 7.67 -6.68 8.10
C ARG A 32 7.93 -6.12 9.49
N ALA A 33 8.36 -4.87 9.60
CA ALA A 33 8.61 -4.22 10.88
C ALA A 33 7.38 -4.26 11.80
N LYS A 34 6.17 -4.09 11.22
CA LYS A 34 4.93 -4.18 12.00
C LYS A 34 4.62 -5.60 12.46
N PHE A 35 4.95 -6.61 11.64
CA PHE A 35 4.82 -8.02 12.00
C PHE A 35 5.85 -8.42 13.06
N ASP A 36 7.10 -7.98 12.96
CA ASP A 36 8.13 -8.23 13.96
C ASP A 36 7.75 -7.61 15.32
N ALA A 37 7.19 -6.40 15.31
CA ALA A 37 6.66 -5.78 16.52
C ALA A 37 5.50 -6.59 17.14
N PHE A 38 4.67 -7.23 16.31
CA PHE A 38 3.64 -8.16 16.78
C PHE A 38 4.26 -9.40 17.42
N LEU A 39 5.21 -10.06 16.74
CA LEU A 39 5.86 -11.27 17.24
C LEU A 39 6.51 -11.02 18.60
N ASN A 40 7.29 -9.95 18.70
CA ASN A 40 8.01 -9.57 19.91
C ASN A 40 7.08 -9.28 21.09
N LYS A 41 5.86 -8.78 20.82
CA LYS A 41 4.90 -8.40 21.86
C LYS A 41 3.94 -9.53 22.25
N HIS A 42 3.58 -10.41 21.31
CA HIS A 42 2.43 -11.31 21.45
C HIS A 42 2.74 -12.80 21.21
N VAL A 43 3.93 -13.13 20.72
CA VAL A 43 4.36 -14.51 20.51
C VAL A 43 5.54 -14.82 21.43
N GLU A 44 6.69 -14.23 21.16
CA GLU A 44 7.91 -14.45 21.93
C GLU A 44 8.85 -13.25 21.78
N ARG A 45 9.50 -12.88 22.89
CA ARG A 45 10.34 -11.69 22.93
C ARG A 45 11.63 -11.92 22.13
N GLY A 46 11.92 -10.99 21.22
CA GLY A 46 13.07 -11.09 20.31
C GLY A 46 12.77 -11.84 19.00
N SER A 47 11.58 -12.44 18.86
CA SER A 47 11.20 -13.13 17.63
C SER A 47 10.94 -12.14 16.50
N THR A 48 11.42 -12.50 15.32
CA THR A 48 11.26 -11.75 14.07
C THR A 48 10.76 -12.71 12.99
N MET A 49 10.29 -12.18 11.86
CA MET A 49 9.86 -13.00 10.73
C MET A 49 10.96 -13.98 10.28
N MET A 50 12.23 -13.58 10.41
CA MET A 50 13.38 -14.39 10.01
C MET A 50 13.70 -15.52 11.00
N SER A 51 13.21 -15.45 12.22
CA SER A 51 13.42 -16.50 13.24
C SER A 51 12.32 -17.55 13.23
N LEU A 52 11.28 -17.40 12.40
CA LEU A 52 10.17 -18.34 12.34
C LEU A 52 10.50 -19.55 11.47
N SER A 53 10.07 -20.72 11.93
CA SER A 53 10.01 -21.95 11.17
C SER A 53 8.61 -22.17 10.57
N LYS A 54 8.48 -23.16 9.70
CA LYS A 54 7.19 -23.53 9.10
C LYS A 54 6.11 -23.87 10.13
N SER A 55 6.49 -24.52 11.24
CA SER A 55 5.56 -24.93 12.31
C SER A 55 5.04 -23.75 13.13
N ASP A 56 5.78 -22.64 13.18
CA ASP A 56 5.39 -21.46 13.97
C ASP A 56 4.28 -20.67 13.27
N VAL A 57 4.16 -20.81 11.95
CA VAL A 57 3.15 -20.12 11.14
C VAL A 57 1.80 -20.86 11.18
N THR A 58 1.02 -20.57 12.22
CA THR A 58 -0.29 -21.20 12.48
C THR A 58 -1.48 -20.28 12.18
N GLU A 59 -2.68 -20.87 12.03
CA GLU A 59 -3.91 -20.09 11.84
C GLU A 59 -4.17 -19.18 13.06
N GLU A 60 -3.83 -19.66 14.25
CA GLU A 60 -3.95 -18.92 15.50
C GLU A 60 -3.05 -17.69 15.52
N MET A 61 -1.76 -17.85 15.16
CA MET A 61 -0.82 -16.73 15.06
C MET A 61 -1.34 -15.66 14.09
N MET A 62 -1.84 -16.08 12.92
CA MET A 62 -2.42 -15.15 11.95
C MET A 62 -3.68 -14.47 12.49
N GLY A 63 -4.54 -15.18 13.22
CA GLY A 63 -5.71 -14.60 13.90
C GLY A 63 -5.35 -13.52 14.93
N LYS A 64 -4.30 -13.76 15.72
CA LYS A 64 -3.75 -12.78 16.67
C LYS A 64 -3.18 -11.57 15.93
N PHE A 65 -2.45 -11.78 14.84
CA PHE A 65 -1.91 -10.70 14.01
C PHE A 65 -3.00 -9.83 13.38
N LEU A 66 -4.07 -10.42 12.85
CA LEU A 66 -5.23 -9.68 12.32
C LEU A 66 -5.83 -8.77 13.40
N SER A 67 -5.99 -9.29 14.62
CA SER A 67 -6.53 -8.53 15.75
C SER A 67 -5.61 -7.37 16.13
N TYR A 68 -4.30 -7.61 16.18
CA TYR A 68 -3.30 -6.57 16.43
C TYR A 68 -3.31 -5.44 15.38
N MET A 69 -3.49 -5.77 14.11
CA MET A 69 -3.59 -4.76 13.04
C MET A 69 -4.83 -3.88 13.20
N THR A 70 -5.98 -4.44 13.59
CA THR A 70 -7.22 -3.66 13.74
C THR A 70 -7.16 -2.59 14.82
N GLN A 71 -6.27 -2.73 15.80
CA GLN A 71 -6.08 -1.75 16.88
C GLN A 71 -5.19 -0.56 16.46
N SER A 72 -4.37 -0.71 15.42
CA SER A 72 -3.28 0.25 15.15
C SER A 72 -3.17 0.74 13.70
N LEU A 73 -3.98 0.22 12.77
CA LEU A 73 -3.90 0.54 11.35
C LEU A 73 -5.27 0.88 10.75
N LYS A 74 -5.25 1.61 9.63
CA LYS A 74 -6.43 1.78 8.77
C LYS A 74 -6.67 0.54 7.91
N VAL A 75 -7.90 0.33 7.45
CA VAL A 75 -8.34 -0.88 6.73
C VAL A 75 -7.48 -1.20 5.49
N ASN A 76 -7.16 -0.21 4.67
CA ASN A 76 -6.34 -0.40 3.47
C ASN A 76 -4.89 -0.76 3.81
N THR A 77 -4.31 -0.08 4.80
CA THR A 77 -2.96 -0.37 5.29
C THR A 77 -2.89 -1.79 5.86
N ALA A 78 -3.87 -2.19 6.67
CA ALA A 78 -3.94 -3.53 7.23
C ALA A 78 -4.11 -4.59 6.14
N SER A 79 -4.91 -4.33 5.10
CA SER A 79 -5.09 -5.24 3.96
C SER A 79 -3.80 -5.41 3.16
N ASN A 80 -3.08 -4.31 2.92
CA ASN A 80 -1.79 -4.33 2.23
C ASN A 80 -0.72 -5.06 3.06
N TYR A 81 -0.70 -4.85 4.38
CA TYR A 81 0.24 -5.52 5.28
C TYR A 81 -0.04 -7.01 5.35
N LEU A 82 -1.32 -7.43 5.43
CA LEU A 82 -1.71 -8.83 5.40
C LEU A 82 -1.22 -9.52 4.12
N ALA A 83 -1.41 -8.88 2.95
CA ALA A 83 -0.93 -9.41 1.68
C ALA A 83 0.60 -9.53 1.62
N SER A 84 1.31 -8.49 2.09
CA SER A 84 2.77 -8.48 2.13
C SER A 84 3.32 -9.55 3.08
N VAL A 85 2.79 -9.64 4.30
CA VAL A 85 3.18 -10.63 5.31
C VAL A 85 2.90 -12.06 4.84
N LYS A 86 1.73 -12.34 4.23
CA LYS A 86 1.44 -13.66 3.61
C LYS A 86 2.59 -14.06 2.68
N ARG A 87 2.91 -13.21 1.72
CA ARG A 87 3.91 -13.53 0.69
C ARG A 87 5.30 -13.70 1.32
N GLN A 88 5.69 -12.82 2.24
CA GLN A 88 6.99 -12.94 2.90
C GLN A 88 7.09 -14.20 3.75
N LEU A 89 6.02 -14.60 4.44
CA LEU A 89 5.99 -15.87 5.19
C LEU A 89 6.13 -17.08 4.25
N ILE A 90 5.42 -17.09 3.12
CA ILE A 90 5.58 -18.16 2.10
C ILE A 90 7.03 -18.24 1.63
N GLN A 91 7.63 -17.09 1.29
CA GLN A 91 9.02 -17.01 0.80
C GLN A 91 10.04 -17.44 1.85
N GLN A 92 9.87 -17.04 3.12
CA GLN A 92 10.86 -17.29 4.18
C GLN A 92 10.73 -18.68 4.81
N THR A 93 9.50 -19.16 5.02
CA THR A 93 9.24 -20.38 5.80
C THR A 93 8.78 -21.57 4.96
N GLY A 94 8.35 -21.35 3.70
CA GLY A 94 7.70 -22.38 2.90
C GLY A 94 6.39 -22.89 3.51
N THR A 95 5.70 -22.04 4.28
CA THR A 95 4.42 -22.39 4.90
C THR A 95 3.32 -22.63 3.86
N THR A 96 2.54 -23.68 4.08
CA THR A 96 1.49 -24.16 3.18
C THR A 96 0.10 -23.78 3.66
N ILE A 97 0.00 -23.07 4.79
CA ILE A 97 -1.28 -22.64 5.38
C ILE A 97 -2.09 -21.73 4.45
N PHE A 98 -1.40 -21.10 3.49
CA PHE A 98 -1.98 -20.20 2.51
C PHE A 98 -2.20 -20.83 1.13
N ASP A 99 -1.85 -22.10 0.94
CA ASP A 99 -1.96 -22.80 -0.35
C ASP A 99 -3.43 -22.93 -0.77
N HIS A 100 -4.30 -23.17 0.21
CA HIS A 100 -5.72 -23.07 0.02
C HIS A 100 -6.16 -21.62 0.24
N ASP A 101 -6.41 -20.93 -0.88
CA ASP A 101 -6.85 -19.54 -0.89
C ASP A 101 -8.04 -19.26 0.02
N ALA A 102 -8.85 -20.28 0.32
CA ALA A 102 -9.94 -20.21 1.30
C ALA A 102 -9.51 -19.61 2.65
N PHE A 103 -8.36 -20.00 3.22
CA PHE A 103 -7.91 -19.48 4.51
C PHE A 103 -7.56 -17.99 4.42
N TYR A 104 -6.81 -17.59 3.40
CA TYR A 104 -6.45 -16.20 3.17
C TYR A 104 -7.69 -15.33 2.90
N GLN A 105 -8.65 -15.82 2.13
CA GLN A 105 -9.91 -15.12 1.88
C GLN A 105 -10.74 -14.98 3.17
N ARG A 106 -10.75 -16.00 4.05
CA ARG A 106 -11.36 -15.88 5.39
C ARG A 106 -10.68 -14.77 6.20
N CYS A 107 -9.35 -14.69 6.18
CA CYS A 107 -8.60 -13.64 6.86
C CYS A 107 -8.99 -12.24 6.35
N ARG A 108 -9.05 -12.04 5.03
CA ARG A 108 -9.45 -10.76 4.42
C ARG A 108 -10.87 -10.37 4.81
N ARG A 109 -11.85 -11.28 4.65
CA ARG A 109 -13.25 -11.02 5.02
C ARG A 109 -13.40 -10.67 6.49
N ARG A 110 -12.68 -11.39 7.37
CA ARG A 110 -12.70 -11.13 8.81
C ARG A 110 -12.12 -9.75 9.12
N LEU A 111 -10.97 -9.41 8.54
CA LEU A 111 -10.33 -8.11 8.71
C LEU A 111 -11.29 -6.98 8.32
N THR A 112 -11.85 -7.06 7.11
CA THR A 112 -12.83 -6.09 6.61
C THR A 112 -14.03 -5.98 7.53
N ARG A 113 -14.63 -7.10 7.95
CA ARG A 113 -15.80 -7.11 8.83
C ARG A 113 -15.53 -6.46 10.18
N VAL A 114 -14.35 -6.67 10.77
CA VAL A 114 -13.98 -6.06 12.06
C VAL A 114 -13.88 -4.54 11.91
N PHE A 115 -13.23 -4.05 10.85
CA PHE A 115 -13.15 -2.62 10.59
C PHE A 115 -14.53 -1.99 10.35
N TYR A 116 -15.42 -2.63 9.58
CA TYR A 116 -16.79 -2.14 9.38
C TYR A 116 -17.56 -2.04 10.69
N LYS A 117 -17.50 -3.08 11.54
CA LYS A 117 -18.15 -3.06 12.86
C LYS A 117 -17.61 -1.95 13.75
N GLU A 118 -16.30 -1.72 13.70
CA GLU A 118 -15.66 -0.66 14.50
C GLU A 118 -16.02 0.74 13.98
N ALA A 119 -16.11 0.91 12.67
CA ALA A 119 -16.59 2.14 12.03
C ALA A 119 -18.05 2.44 12.40
N GLU A 120 -18.92 1.43 12.35
CA GLU A 120 -20.33 1.53 12.76
C GLU A 120 -20.44 1.90 14.25
N ARG A 121 -19.65 1.24 15.12
CA ARG A 121 -19.63 1.50 16.56
C ARG A 121 -19.15 2.91 16.90
N THR A 122 -18.17 3.44 16.16
CA THR A 122 -17.54 4.74 16.44
C THR A 122 -18.14 5.89 15.64
N GLY A 123 -19.01 5.60 14.66
CA GLY A 123 -19.53 6.59 13.71
C GLY A 123 -18.47 7.17 12.76
N LYS A 124 -17.26 6.61 12.73
CA LYS A 124 -16.16 7.11 11.89
C LYS A 124 -16.20 6.46 10.51
N LEU A 125 -16.09 7.28 9.47
CA LEU A 125 -15.91 6.80 8.10
C LEU A 125 -14.62 5.99 7.97
N LEU A 126 -14.70 4.85 7.28
CA LEU A 126 -13.55 3.96 7.02
C LEU A 126 -12.46 4.64 6.18
N GLU A 127 -12.88 5.57 5.33
CA GLU A 127 -11.99 6.40 4.53
C GLU A 127 -12.41 7.86 4.69
N GLN A 128 -11.47 8.68 5.16
CA GLN A 128 -11.54 10.12 4.98
C GLN A 128 -10.86 10.43 3.66
N GLN A 129 -11.66 10.75 2.65
CA GLN A 129 -11.12 11.37 1.44
C GLN A 129 -10.68 12.80 1.78
N ALA A 130 -9.54 13.22 1.24
CA ALA A 130 -9.16 14.62 1.31
C ALA A 130 -10.23 15.45 0.60
N PRO A 131 -10.63 16.61 1.15
CA PRO A 131 -11.59 17.47 0.47
C PRO A 131 -11.03 17.85 -0.90
N PRO A 132 -11.90 17.97 -1.92
CA PRO A 132 -11.46 18.46 -3.22
C PRO A 132 -10.88 19.86 -3.03
N MET A 133 -9.72 20.11 -3.63
CA MET A 133 -9.14 21.45 -3.70
C MET A 133 -10.17 22.39 -4.35
N THR A 134 -10.33 23.59 -3.80
CA THR A 134 -11.26 24.59 -4.34
C THR A 134 -10.54 25.60 -5.22
N LEU A 135 -11.29 26.39 -6.00
CA LEU A 135 -10.72 27.52 -6.76
C LEU A 135 -10.03 28.54 -5.84
N ALA A 136 -10.53 28.72 -4.62
CA ALA A 136 -9.93 29.63 -3.64
C ALA A 136 -8.56 29.12 -3.17
N ASP A 137 -8.46 27.82 -2.90
CA ASP A 137 -7.19 27.17 -2.53
C ASP A 137 -6.18 27.27 -3.67
N LEU A 138 -6.60 27.02 -4.91
CA LEU A 138 -5.76 27.15 -6.10
C LEU A 138 -5.22 28.58 -6.23
N ALA A 139 -6.09 29.59 -6.09
CA ALA A 139 -5.68 30.99 -6.17
C ALA A 139 -4.70 31.38 -5.06
N LEU A 140 -4.90 30.86 -3.83
CA LEU A 140 -4.01 31.09 -2.70
C LEU A 140 -2.61 30.47 -2.95
N LEU A 141 -2.57 29.22 -3.39
CA LEU A 141 -1.33 28.51 -3.70
C LEU A 141 -0.57 29.17 -4.86
N ALA A 142 -1.28 29.54 -5.93
CA ALA A 142 -0.69 30.24 -7.07
C ALA A 142 -0.06 31.59 -6.66
N LYS A 143 -0.75 32.37 -5.82
CA LYS A 143 -0.23 33.64 -5.27
C LYS A 143 1.01 33.42 -4.41
N ALA A 144 1.00 32.41 -3.54
CA ALA A 144 2.15 32.09 -2.69
C ALA A 144 3.39 31.68 -3.51
N LEU A 145 3.20 30.81 -4.52
CA LEU A 145 4.29 30.39 -5.41
C LEU A 145 4.80 31.52 -6.31
N PHE A 146 3.90 32.41 -6.76
CA PHE A 146 4.26 33.61 -7.49
C PHE A 146 5.09 34.56 -6.64
N ALA A 147 4.68 34.79 -5.39
CA ALA A 147 5.40 35.64 -4.44
C ALA A 147 6.79 35.10 -4.09
N ALA A 148 6.94 33.77 -3.97
CA ALA A 148 8.23 33.13 -3.69
C ALA A 148 9.24 33.29 -4.85
N ASN A 149 8.76 33.30 -6.09
CA ASN A 149 9.51 33.52 -7.33
C ASN A 149 10.91 32.85 -7.42
N THR A 150 11.00 31.58 -7.05
CA THR A 150 12.22 30.77 -7.22
C THR A 150 12.07 29.85 -8.45
N PRO A 151 13.18 29.30 -8.99
CA PRO A 151 13.11 28.28 -10.04
C PRO A 151 12.20 27.09 -9.67
N ARG A 152 12.22 26.69 -8.39
CA ARG A 152 11.34 25.65 -7.85
C ARG A 152 9.87 26.09 -7.86
N SER A 153 9.57 27.32 -7.45
CA SER A 153 8.18 27.80 -7.44
C SER A 153 7.62 28.06 -8.84
N LEU A 154 8.47 28.27 -9.86
CA LEU A 154 8.05 28.25 -11.27
C LEU A 154 7.60 26.83 -11.68
N MET A 155 8.39 25.81 -11.38
CA MET A 155 8.06 24.42 -11.68
C MET A 155 6.78 23.96 -10.96
N GLU A 156 6.66 24.28 -9.67
CA GLU A 156 5.48 23.94 -8.87
C GLU A 156 4.21 24.65 -9.35
N ARG A 157 4.31 25.86 -9.91
CA ARG A 157 3.16 26.56 -10.55
C ARG A 157 2.66 25.81 -11.76
N SER A 158 3.55 25.42 -12.67
CA SER A 158 3.19 24.67 -13.87
C SER A 158 2.53 23.34 -13.48
N LEU A 159 3.13 22.60 -12.55
CA LEU A 159 2.61 21.33 -12.05
C LEU A 159 1.23 21.47 -11.39
N LEU A 160 1.01 22.52 -10.59
CA LEU A 160 -0.27 22.81 -9.95
C LEU A 160 -1.37 23.09 -10.99
N VAL A 161 -1.08 23.87 -12.03
CA VAL A 161 -2.03 24.17 -13.10
C VAL A 161 -2.35 22.91 -13.91
N PHE A 162 -1.34 22.11 -14.28
CA PHE A 162 -1.56 20.86 -15.00
C PHE A 162 -2.35 19.84 -14.17
N GLN A 163 -2.07 19.69 -12.88
CA GLN A 163 -2.86 18.80 -12.02
C GLN A 163 -4.32 19.24 -11.91
N TRP A 164 -4.57 20.56 -11.84
CA TRP A 164 -5.92 21.10 -11.76
C TRP A 164 -6.72 20.93 -13.06
N VAL A 165 -6.09 21.24 -14.22
CA VAL A 165 -6.75 21.14 -15.53
C VAL A 165 -6.99 19.69 -15.94
N SER A 166 -6.01 18.82 -15.69
CA SER A 166 -6.07 17.42 -16.14
C SER A 166 -6.90 16.52 -15.23
N LEU A 167 -7.24 16.97 -14.00
CA LEU A 167 -7.73 16.11 -12.91
C LEU A 167 -6.89 14.81 -12.76
N GLY A 168 -5.63 14.87 -13.18
CA GLY A 168 -4.73 13.73 -13.33
C GLY A 168 -3.97 13.48 -12.04
N ARG A 169 -3.47 12.24 -11.86
CA ARG A 169 -2.61 11.95 -10.71
C ARG A 169 -1.29 12.69 -10.89
N SER A 170 -0.63 13.05 -9.79
CA SER A 170 0.68 13.70 -9.85
C SER A 170 1.71 12.90 -10.67
N SER A 171 1.61 11.56 -10.67
CA SER A 171 2.44 10.67 -11.49
C SER A 171 2.26 10.86 -13.00
N ASP A 172 1.05 11.24 -13.43
CA ASP A 172 0.69 11.33 -14.84
C ASP A 172 1.20 12.65 -15.43
N VAL A 173 1.37 13.66 -14.56
CA VAL A 173 1.83 15.00 -14.92
C VAL A 173 3.33 15.16 -14.72
N ALA A 174 3.93 14.49 -13.73
CA ALA A 174 5.36 14.64 -13.40
C ALA A 174 6.32 13.94 -14.39
N GLY A 175 5.79 13.11 -15.30
CA GLY A 175 6.57 12.47 -16.37
C GLY A 175 6.58 13.23 -17.69
N MET A 176 5.92 14.39 -17.76
CA MET A 176 5.91 15.32 -18.91
C MET A 176 7.00 16.38 -18.76
#